data_AF-A0AAW2C8U8-F1
#
_entry.id   AF-A0AAW2C8U8-F1
#
_cell.length_a   1.000
_cell.length_b   1.000
_cell.length_c   1.000
_cell.angle_alpha   90.00
_cell.angle_beta   90.00
_cell.angle_gamma   90.00
#
_symmetry.space_group_name_H-M   'P 1'
#
loop_
_entity.id
_entity.type
_entity.pdbx_description
1 polymer ?
#
loop_
_entity_poly.entity_id
_entity_poly.type
_entity_poly.pdbx_seq_one_letter_code
_entity_poly.pdbx_strand_id
1 'polypeptide(L)'
;MPVHHYWPVRNDDKCKSIKFAVDWGNSHKQKAQGMRKAASEFIQEDLKMEYVYDYMFHLLNEHAKLLTFKPIRPRKAVELCAETMASPAAGVQKKFFMESMENGPTDTSPCTTSSI
;
A
#
# COMPACT_ATOMS: atom_id res chain seq x y z
N MET A 1 -3.90 12.21 -3.65
CA MET A 1 -4.94 13.19 -3.22
C MET A 1 -6.06 13.29 -4.24
N PRO A 2 -7.32 13.52 -3.83
CA PRO A 2 -8.42 13.79 -4.77
C PRO A 2 -8.05 14.91 -5.75
N VAL A 3 -8.54 14.81 -6.98
CA VAL A 3 -8.29 15.71 -8.12
C VAL A 3 -6.82 15.95 -8.50
N HIS A 4 -5.88 15.32 -7.80
CA HIS A 4 -4.45 15.31 -8.14
C HIS A 4 -3.98 13.92 -8.59
N HIS A 5 -4.28 12.87 -7.81
CA HIS A 5 -3.97 11.46 -8.14
C HIS A 5 -5.20 10.67 -8.60
N TYR A 6 -6.42 11.12 -8.28
CA TYR A 6 -7.63 10.39 -8.68
C TYR A 6 -8.87 11.29 -8.73
N TRP A 7 -9.89 10.87 -9.47
CA TRP A 7 -11.18 11.54 -9.48
C TRP A 7 -12.12 10.97 -8.41
N PRO A 8 -12.61 11.78 -7.46
CA PRO A 8 -13.52 11.29 -6.43
C PRO A 8 -14.91 10.98 -7.01
N VAL A 9 -15.47 9.82 -6.63
CA VAL A 9 -16.83 9.42 -7.00
C VAL A 9 -17.73 9.45 -5.77
N ARG A 10 -18.89 10.12 -5.88
CA ARG A 10 -19.87 10.19 -4.79
C ARG A 10 -20.57 8.85 -4.58
N ASN A 11 -20.86 8.51 -3.32
CA ASN A 11 -21.50 7.23 -2.98
C ASN A 11 -23.03 7.22 -3.13
N ASP A 12 -23.69 8.36 -2.93
CA ASP A 12 -25.13 8.54 -2.93
C ASP A 12 -25.74 8.60 -4.34
N ASP A 13 -25.05 9.21 -5.31
CA ASP A 13 -25.46 9.31 -6.71
C ASP A 13 -24.33 8.88 -7.67
N LYS A 14 -23.90 7.62 -7.53
CA LYS A 14 -22.74 7.06 -8.25
C LYS A 14 -22.87 7.21 -9.76
N CYS A 15 -24.03 6.88 -10.34
CA CYS A 15 -24.21 6.88 -11.79
C CYS A 15 -24.03 8.28 -12.38
N LYS A 16 -24.64 9.32 -11.79
CA LYS A 16 -24.45 10.69 -12.27
C LYS A 16 -23.04 11.21 -11.99
N SER A 17 -22.47 10.86 -10.84
CA SER A 17 -21.09 11.22 -10.49
C SER A 17 -20.07 10.64 -11.48
N ILE A 18 -20.23 9.37 -11.88
CA ILE A 18 -19.35 8.71 -12.86
C ILE A 18 -19.57 9.31 -14.24
N LYS A 19 -20.83 9.52 -14.67
CA LYS A 19 -21.12 10.16 -15.96
C LYS A 19 -20.44 11.53 -16.07
N PHE A 20 -20.56 12.35 -15.03
CA PHE A 20 -19.92 13.66 -14.98
C PHE A 20 -18.38 13.55 -15.07
N ALA A 21 -17.78 12.61 -14.32
CA ALA A 21 -16.34 12.37 -14.36
C ALA A 21 -15.85 12.00 -15.77
N VAL A 22 -16.61 11.13 -16.47
CA VAL A 22 -16.30 10.71 -17.85
C VAL A 22 -16.44 11.87 -18.82
N ASP A 23 -17.56 12.60 -18.78
CA ASP A 23 -17.81 13.75 -19.65
C ASP A 23 -16.76 14.86 -19.43
N TRP A 24 -16.36 15.10 -18.18
CA TRP A 24 -15.28 16.01 -17.83
C TRP A 24 -13.92 15.53 -18.35
N GLY A 25 -13.58 14.25 -18.15
CA GLY A 25 -12.31 13.68 -18.62
C GLY A 25 -12.18 13.73 -20.14
N ASN A 26 -13.27 13.47 -20.86
CA ASN A 26 -13.33 13.55 -22.32
C ASN A 26 -13.13 14.98 -22.85
N SER A 27 -13.65 15.99 -22.15
CA SER A 27 -13.48 17.41 -22.50
C SER A 27 -12.15 18.02 -22.00
N HIS A 28 -11.51 17.42 -21.00
CA HIS A 28 -10.28 17.93 -20.36
C HIS A 28 -9.11 16.94 -20.44
N LYS A 29 -8.86 16.40 -21.63
CA LYS A 29 -7.90 15.30 -21.86
C LYS A 29 -6.51 15.54 -21.26
N GLN A 30 -5.95 16.75 -21.40
CA GLN A 30 -4.63 17.07 -20.84
C GLN A 30 -4.62 17.03 -19.31
N LYS A 31 -5.66 17.57 -18.65
CA LYS A 31 -5.78 17.51 -17.18
C LYS A 31 -5.98 16.09 -16.69
N ALA A 32 -6.81 15.30 -17.39
CA ALA A 32 -7.01 13.89 -17.09
C ALA A 32 -5.72 13.08 -17.25
N GLN A 33 -4.93 13.34 -18.29
CA GLN A 33 -3.63 12.73 -18.48
C GLN A 33 -2.62 13.13 -17.39
N GLY A 34 -2.60 14.40 -16.97
CA GLY A 34 -1.77 14.87 -15.88
C GLY A 34 -2.09 14.15 -14.57
N MET A 35 -3.39 14.01 -14.24
CA MET A 35 -3.82 13.25 -13.07
C MET A 35 -3.40 11.78 -13.13
N ARG A 36 -3.57 11.14 -14.29
CA ARG A 36 -3.12 9.75 -14.50
C ARG A 36 -1.61 9.61 -14.27
N LYS A 37 -0.82 10.56 -14.79
CA LYS A 37 0.64 10.56 -14.66
C LYS A 37 1.04 10.68 -13.18
N ALA A 38 0.52 11.68 -12.48
CA ALA A 38 0.79 11.88 -11.05
C ALA A 38 0.38 10.67 -10.20
N ALA A 39 -0.74 10.03 -10.53
CA ALA A 39 -1.18 8.80 -9.86
C ALA A 39 -0.20 7.63 -10.07
N SER A 40 0.26 7.45 -11.31
CA SER A 40 1.20 6.38 -11.66
C SER A 40 2.56 6.60 -11.00
N GLU A 41 3.07 7.83 -11.02
CA GLU A 41 4.33 8.21 -10.35
C GLU A 41 4.23 7.94 -8.85
N PHE A 42 3.16 8.39 -8.19
CA PHE A 42 2.95 8.11 -6.77
C PHE A 42 2.96 6.61 -6.44
N ILE A 43 2.29 5.78 -7.24
CA ILE A 43 2.29 4.32 -7.00
C ILE A 43 3.69 3.72 -7.19
N GLN A 44 4.43 4.16 -8.21
CA GLN A 44 5.73 3.62 -8.56
C GLN A 44 6.85 4.10 -7.63
N GLU A 45 6.75 5.34 -7.16
CA GLU A 45 7.82 6.01 -6.44
C GLU A 45 7.56 6.03 -4.95
N ASP A 46 6.33 6.33 -4.51
CA ASP A 46 5.98 6.56 -3.11
C ASP A 46 5.23 5.39 -2.45
N LEU A 47 4.73 4.42 -3.23
CA LEU A 47 4.00 3.25 -2.72
C LEU A 47 4.70 1.92 -3.08
N LYS A 48 6.03 1.93 -3.02
CA LYS A 48 6.83 0.72 -3.22
C LYS A 48 6.66 -0.27 -2.07
N MET A 49 6.84 -1.55 -2.36
CA MET A 49 6.75 -2.61 -1.34
C MET A 49 7.76 -2.41 -0.19
N GLU A 50 8.94 -1.84 -0.46
CA GLU A 50 9.92 -1.46 0.57
C GLU A 50 9.31 -0.53 1.62
N TYR A 51 8.58 0.51 1.20
CA TYR A 51 7.92 1.44 2.11
C TYR A 51 6.72 0.83 2.83
N VAL A 52 6.02 -0.12 2.19
CA VAL A 52 4.95 -0.88 2.86
C VAL A 52 5.52 -1.70 4.00
N TYR A 53 6.63 -2.42 3.78
CA TYR A 53 7.26 -3.21 4.83
C TYR A 53 7.87 -2.36 5.93
N ASP A 54 8.57 -1.27 5.57
CA ASP A 54 9.12 -0.31 6.54
C ASP A 54 8.02 0.29 7.42
N TYR A 55 6.89 0.68 6.81
CA TYR A 55 5.74 1.20 7.55
C TYR A 55 5.14 0.15 8.50
N MET A 56 4.94 -1.08 8.04
CA MET A 56 4.43 -2.17 8.88
C MET A 56 5.35 -2.45 10.06
N PHE A 57 6.66 -2.52 9.82
CA PHE A 57 7.65 -2.74 10.86
C PHE A 57 7.68 -1.58 11.87
N HIS A 58 7.70 -0.34 11.39
CA HIS A 58 7.64 0.85 12.23
C HIS A 58 6.39 0.85 13.11
N LEU A 59 5.21 0.60 12.53
CA LEU A 59 3.94 0.57 13.24
C LEU A 59 3.93 -0.49 14.36
N LEU A 60 4.38 -1.71 14.05
CA LEU A 60 4.45 -2.79 15.04
C LEU A 60 5.45 -2.48 16.15
N ASN A 61 6.58 -1.88 15.81
CA ASN A 61 7.62 -1.51 16.78
C ASN A 61 7.15 -0.39 17.72
N GLU A 62 6.58 0.69 17.20
CA GLU A 62 6.03 1.78 18.02
C GLU A 62 4.86 1.31 18.88
N HIS A 63 3.98 0.47 18.34
CA HIS A 63 2.91 -0.13 19.13
C HIS A 63 3.46 -1.01 20.26
N ALA A 64 4.50 -1.81 20.01
CA ALA A 64 5.07 -2.69 21.03
C ALA A 64 5.57 -1.91 22.26
N LYS A 65 6.04 -0.66 22.09
CA LYS A 65 6.47 0.22 23.19
C LYS A 65 5.33 0.63 24.13
N LEU A 66 4.08 0.60 23.65
CA LEU A 66 2.90 0.94 24.44
C LEU A 66 2.40 -0.22 25.32
N LEU A 67 2.96 -1.43 25.16
CA LEU A 67 2.54 -2.59 25.92
C LEU A 67 2.91 -2.44 27.40
N THR A 68 1.89 -2.47 28.25
CA THR A 68 2.05 -2.41 29.71
C THR A 68 2.21 -3.79 30.36
N PHE A 69 2.38 -4.83 29.55
CA PHE A 69 2.52 -6.21 29.98
C PHE A 69 3.62 -6.92 29.18
N LYS A 70 4.15 -8.01 29.73
CA LYS A 70 5.10 -8.87 29.03
C LYS A 70 4.34 -9.87 28.16
N PRO A 71 4.54 -9.89 26.82
CA PRO A 71 3.88 -10.86 25.95
C PRO A 71 4.28 -12.30 26.30
N ILE A 72 3.32 -13.23 26.24
CA ILE A 72 3.53 -14.66 26.47
C ILE A 72 2.92 -15.42 25.28
N ARG A 73 3.65 -16.38 24.71
CA ARG A 73 3.16 -17.24 23.62
C ARG A 73 1.98 -18.08 24.14
N PRO A 74 0.77 -17.96 23.58
CA PRO A 74 -0.35 -18.83 23.94
C PRO A 74 -0.06 -20.30 23.62
N ARG A 75 -0.52 -21.24 24.45
CA ARG A 75 -0.29 -22.69 24.25
C ARG A 75 -0.79 -23.24 22.91
N LYS A 76 -1.84 -22.62 22.36
CA LYS A 76 -2.47 -23.02 21.08
C LYS A 76 -2.00 -22.16 19.90
N ALA A 77 -1.00 -21.30 20.09
CA ALA A 77 -0.46 -20.51 19.00
C ALA A 77 0.23 -21.42 17.98
N VAL A 78 -0.12 -21.24 16.71
CA VAL A 78 0.56 -21.89 15.59
C VAL A 78 1.59 -20.91 15.06
N GLU A 79 2.81 -21.40 14.86
CA GLU A 79 3.87 -20.60 14.28
C GLU A 79 3.62 -20.38 12.78
N LEU A 80 3.74 -19.13 12.35
CA LEU A 80 3.63 -18.74 10.95
C LEU A 80 5.03 -18.36 10.46
N CYS A 81 5.51 -19.09 9.45
CA CYS A 81 6.75 -18.77 8.73
C CYS A 81 6.42 -18.38 7.28
N ALA A 82 7.37 -17.72 6.60
CA ALA A 82 7.20 -17.28 5.22
C ALA A 82 6.87 -18.46 4.28
N GLU A 83 7.50 -19.62 4.50
CA GLU A 83 7.29 -20.84 3.75
C GLU A 83 5.89 -21.41 3.94
N THR A 84 5.39 -21.39 5.18
CA THR A 84 4.04 -21.86 5.51
C THR A 84 2.97 -20.96 4.88
N MET A 85 3.23 -19.65 4.80
CA MET A 85 2.35 -18.69 4.11
C MET A 85 2.43 -18.82 2.59
N ALA A 86 3.60 -19.11 2.03
CA ALA A 86 3.82 -19.29 0.59
C ALA A 86 3.28 -20.63 0.06
N SER A 87 3.28 -21.68 0.89
CA SER A 87 2.91 -23.05 0.52
C SER A 87 1.52 -23.17 -0.13
N PRO A 88 0.43 -22.57 0.39
CA PRO A 88 -0.88 -22.64 -0.24
C PRO A 88 -1.02 -21.73 -1.47
N ALA A 89 -0.09 -20.80 -1.71
CA ALA A 89 -0.18 -19.88 -2.83
C ALA A 89 0.11 -20.60 -4.16
N ALA A 90 -0.69 -20.32 -5.19
CA ALA A 90 -0.55 -20.90 -6.52
C ALA A 90 -0.56 -19.81 -7.61
N GLY A 91 0.01 -20.15 -8.77
CA GLY A 91 0.03 -19.27 -9.94
C GLY A 91 0.63 -17.89 -9.65
N VAL A 92 -0.08 -16.84 -10.05
CA VAL A 92 0.35 -15.44 -9.94
C VAL A 92 0.55 -15.00 -8.48
N GLN A 93 -0.28 -15.52 -7.56
CA GLN A 93 -0.15 -15.19 -6.14
C GLN A 93 1.18 -15.67 -5.58
N LYS A 94 1.59 -16.90 -5.92
CA LYS A 94 2.89 -17.45 -5.50
C LYS A 94 4.04 -16.62 -6.05
N LYS A 95 3.94 -16.21 -7.32
CA LYS A 95 4.95 -15.37 -7.97
C LYS A 95 5.13 -14.05 -7.21
N PHE A 96 4.04 -13.31 -6.95
CA PHE A 96 4.12 -12.05 -6.23
C PHE A 96 4.55 -12.22 -4.76
N PHE A 97 4.14 -13.30 -4.10
CA PHE A 97 4.59 -13.58 -2.74
C PHE A 97 6.11 -13.77 -2.68
N MET A 98 6.68 -14.51 -3.64
CA MET A 98 8.13 -14.72 -3.73
C MET A 98 8.87 -13.43 -4.13
N GLU A 99 8.34 -12.64 -5.07
CA GLU A 99 8.93 -11.37 -5.52
C GLU A 99 8.91 -10.28 -4.46
N SER A 100 7.97 -10.36 -3.51
CA SER A 100 7.84 -9.40 -2.40
C SER A 100 8.45 -9.92 -1.10
N MET A 101 9.12 -11.06 -1.10
CA MET A 101 9.73 -11.62 0.10
C MET A 101 10.97 -10.81 0.47
N GLU A 102 10.96 -10.24 1.67
CA GLU A 102 12.08 -9.46 2.19
C GLU A 102 12.93 -10.32 3.14
N ASN A 103 14.26 -10.24 3.02
CA ASN A 103 15.17 -11.11 3.78
C ASN A 103 15.50 -10.55 5.17
N GLY A 104 15.12 -9.31 5.45
CA GLY A 104 15.35 -8.67 6.74
C GLY A 104 15.02 -7.17 6.69
N PRO A 105 15.00 -6.51 7.85
CA PRO A 105 14.82 -5.06 7.89
C PRO A 105 16.01 -4.36 7.24
N THR A 106 15.75 -3.24 6.58
CA THR A 106 16.79 -2.33 6.10
C THR A 106 17.33 -1.52 7.28
N ASP A 107 18.66 -1.33 7.37
CA ASP A 107 19.29 -0.49 8.41
C ASP A 107 19.07 1.02 8.21
N THR A 108 18.39 1.41 7.12
CA THR A 108 18.10 2.81 6.79
C THR A 108 16.86 3.29 7.51
N SER A 109 16.92 4.51 8.08
CA SER A 109 15.77 5.15 8.71
C SER A 109 14.63 5.36 7.70
N PRO A 110 13.36 5.06 8.05
CA PRO A 110 12.20 5.20 7.16
C PRO A 110 12.01 6.64 6.62
N CYS A 111 12.54 7.62 7.34
CA CYS A 111 12.36 9.03 7.03
C CYS A 111 13.62 9.60 6.36
N THR A 112 13.82 9.22 5.09
CA THR A 112 14.70 9.97 4.17
C THR A 112 13.91 10.41 2.95
N THR A 113 12.66 10.85 3.13
CA THR A 113 11.93 11.53 2.07
C THR A 113 12.55 12.91 1.91
N SER A 114 13.23 13.14 0.79
CA SER A 114 13.66 14.47 0.35
C SER A 114 12.45 15.42 0.46
N SER A 115 12.61 16.47 1.26
CA SER A 115 11.65 17.56 1.36
C SER A 115 11.28 18.05 -0.04
N ILE A 116 9.98 18.01 -0.37
CA ILE A 116 9.41 18.75 -1.50
C ILE A 116 9.50 20.24 -1.20
#